data_AF-A0A284R2F4-F1
#
_entry.id   AF-A0A284R2F4-F1
#
_cell.length_a   1.000
_cell.length_b   1.000
_cell.length_c   1.000
_cell.angle_alpha   90.00
_cell.angle_beta   90.00
_cell.angle_gamma   90.00
#
_symmetry.space_group_name_H-M   'P 1'
#
loop_
_entity.id
_entity.type
_entity.pdbx_description
1 polymer ?
#
loop_
_entity_poly.entity_id
_entity_poly.type
_entity_poly.pdbx_seq_one_letter_code
_entity_poly.pdbx_strand_id
1 'polypeptide(L)'
;MPIRDSSELLPYTDPYHHHHILSSTSSKIYLAPWLHENGSDVACHNFTQKLKDHLLSQILDSDNVFMDLDQQNLIIVNNRLYSHQIFRINYTIYDAHQDQDSINPHTHSDIMALSPLPQADPDHNSHPYLYARVIGIFHVMVHHVGPKSLDHTAKTIQFLWV
;
A
#
# COMPACT_ATOMS: atom_id res chain seq x y z
N MET A 1 -20.09 -15.39 -3.23
CA MET A 1 -20.54 -15.21 -4.63
C MET A 1 -19.33 -14.75 -5.45
N PRO A 2 -18.99 -15.37 -6.59
CA PRO A 2 -17.77 -14.99 -7.32
C PRO A 2 -18.03 -13.73 -8.14
N ILE A 3 -17.15 -12.74 -7.98
CA ILE A 3 -17.14 -11.50 -8.76
C ILE A 3 -16.61 -11.86 -10.15
N ARG A 4 -17.36 -11.47 -11.19
CA ARG A 4 -17.08 -11.75 -12.61
C ARG A 4 -15.73 -11.18 -13.05
N ASP A 5 -15.02 -11.96 -13.87
CA ASP A 5 -13.91 -11.54 -14.73
C ASP A 5 -14.27 -10.28 -15.52
N SER A 6 -13.74 -9.14 -15.08
CA SER A 6 -13.48 -7.99 -15.95
C SER A 6 -11.98 -7.83 -15.98
N SER A 7 -11.36 -8.19 -17.11
CA SER A 7 -9.92 -8.03 -17.34
C SER A 7 -9.51 -6.57 -17.10
N GLU A 8 -8.92 -6.29 -15.94
CA GLU A 8 -8.28 -5.01 -15.62
C GLU A 8 -7.05 -4.86 -16.51
N LEU A 9 -7.22 -4.23 -17.68
CA LEU A 9 -6.11 -3.87 -18.54
C LEU A 9 -5.55 -2.52 -18.06
N LEU A 10 -4.36 -2.56 -17.44
CA LEU A 10 -3.60 -1.36 -17.10
C LEU A 10 -3.15 -0.66 -18.40
N PRO A 11 -3.43 0.65 -18.56
CA PRO A 11 -2.98 1.42 -19.71
C PRO A 11 -1.44 1.50 -19.79
N TYR A 12 -0.93 1.88 -20.96
CA TYR A 12 0.48 2.18 -21.16
C TYR A 12 0.94 3.20 -20.12
N THR A 13 1.98 2.87 -19.37
CA THR A 13 2.43 3.65 -18.21
C THR A 13 3.60 4.52 -18.63
N ASP A 14 3.65 5.74 -18.09
CA ASP A 14 4.81 6.61 -18.27
C ASP A 14 6.04 5.97 -17.60
N PRO A 15 7.14 5.76 -18.35
CA PRO A 15 8.40 5.21 -17.84
C PRO A 15 8.96 5.93 -16.60
N TYR A 16 8.66 7.21 -16.40
CA TYR A 16 9.21 7.98 -15.30
C TYR A 16 8.44 7.84 -13.97
N HIS A 17 7.28 7.18 -13.97
CA HIS A 17 6.55 6.89 -12.74
C HIS A 17 7.15 5.66 -12.05
N HIS A 18 7.37 5.70 -10.74
CA HIS A 18 7.96 4.58 -10.00
C HIS A 18 7.07 3.32 -10.01
N HIS A 19 5.75 3.51 -9.91
CA HIS A 19 4.79 2.42 -9.89
C HIS A 19 3.44 2.87 -10.47
N HIS A 20 2.58 1.91 -10.74
CA HIS A 20 1.28 2.15 -11.34
C HIS A 20 0.22 1.20 -10.77
N ILE A 21 -0.90 1.81 -10.41
CA ILE A 21 -2.17 1.18 -10.05
C ILE A 21 -3.27 1.90 -10.83
N LEU A 22 -4.33 1.17 -11.19
CA LEU A 22 -5.53 1.78 -11.74
C LEU A 22 -6.09 2.84 -10.78
N SER A 23 -6.46 3.99 -11.33
CA SER A 23 -7.22 5.02 -10.61
C SER A 23 -8.72 4.70 -10.53
N SER A 24 -9.12 3.51 -11.00
CA SER A 24 -10.51 3.06 -11.01
C SER A 24 -11.10 3.05 -9.61
N THR A 25 -12.29 3.63 -9.48
CA THR A 25 -13.05 3.60 -8.22
C THR A 25 -14.16 2.54 -8.24
N SER A 26 -14.10 1.60 -9.19
CA SER A 26 -15.17 0.62 -9.43
C SER A 26 -15.31 -0.38 -8.28
N SER A 27 -14.20 -0.95 -7.82
CA SER A 27 -14.20 -1.91 -6.72
C SER A 27 -14.03 -1.21 -5.38
N LYS A 28 -15.15 -0.95 -4.70
CA LYS A 28 -15.20 -0.24 -3.40
C LYS A 28 -15.38 -1.24 -2.27
N ILE A 29 -14.58 -1.08 -1.23
CA ILE A 29 -14.70 -1.81 0.03
C ILE A 29 -15.01 -0.81 1.13
N TYR A 30 -16.07 -1.07 1.89
CA TYR A 30 -16.40 -0.29 3.07
C TYR A 30 -15.61 -0.84 4.26
N LEU A 31 -14.70 -0.02 4.80
CA LEU A 31 -13.68 -0.48 5.75
C LEU A 31 -14.29 -1.09 7.02
N ALA A 32 -15.27 -0.42 7.64
CA ALA A 32 -15.85 -0.91 8.89
C ALA A 32 -16.63 -2.23 8.74
N PRO A 33 -17.57 -2.39 7.77
CA PRO A 33 -18.21 -3.68 7.52
C PRO A 33 -17.21 -4.79 7.19
N TRP A 34 -16.22 -4.50 6.34
CA TRP A 34 -15.21 -5.47 5.94
C TRP A 34 -14.36 -5.96 7.11
N LEU A 35 -13.92 -5.06 7.99
CA LEU A 35 -13.19 -5.44 9.21
C LEU A 35 -14.05 -6.24 10.19
N HIS A 36 -15.36 -5.96 10.25
CA HIS A 36 -16.27 -6.73 11.08
C HIS A 36 -16.43 -8.17 10.57
N GLU A 37 -16.58 -8.35 9.26
CA GLU A 37 -16.68 -9.66 8.61
C GLU A 37 -15.38 -10.47 8.74
N ASN A 38 -14.23 -9.79 8.69
CA ASN A 38 -12.91 -10.41 8.77
C ASN A 38 -12.27 -10.37 10.17
N GLY A 39 -13.05 -10.08 11.23
CA GLY A 39 -12.53 -9.85 12.57
C GLY A 39 -11.80 -11.05 13.22
N SER A 40 -11.99 -12.27 12.70
CA SER A 40 -11.26 -13.47 13.14
C SER A 40 -9.89 -13.65 12.47
N ASP A 41 -9.60 -12.89 11.42
CA ASP A 41 -8.33 -12.98 10.69
C ASP A 41 -7.22 -12.22 11.44
N VAL A 42 -6.10 -12.90 11.68
CA VAL A 42 -4.93 -12.33 12.34
C VAL A 42 -4.35 -11.17 11.51
N ALA A 43 -4.45 -11.22 10.18
CA ALA A 43 -3.97 -10.15 9.31
C ALA A 43 -4.80 -8.85 9.47
N CYS A 44 -6.06 -8.96 9.89
CA CYS A 44 -6.94 -7.82 10.14
C CYS A 44 -6.75 -7.21 11.55
N HIS A 45 -5.98 -7.85 12.43
CA HIS A 45 -5.75 -7.35 13.79
C HIS A 45 -4.99 -6.02 13.76
N ASN A 46 -5.58 -4.99 14.40
CA ASN A 46 -5.09 -3.61 14.39
C ASN A 46 -4.89 -3.01 12.99
N PHE A 47 -5.60 -3.52 11.97
CA PHE A 47 -5.43 -3.07 10.58
C PHE A 47 -5.62 -1.56 10.43
N THR A 48 -6.70 -0.99 11.00
CA THR A 48 -6.96 0.45 10.90
C THR A 48 -5.84 1.29 11.52
N GLN A 49 -5.29 0.84 12.65
CA GLN A 49 -4.18 1.52 13.32
C GLN A 49 -2.94 1.56 12.41
N LYS A 50 -2.51 0.37 11.96
CA LYS A 50 -1.34 0.21 11.07
C LYS A 50 -1.52 0.97 9.77
N LEU A 51 -2.73 0.96 9.21
CA LEU A 51 -3.07 1.71 8.00
C LEU A 51 -2.90 3.21 8.25
N LYS A 52 -3.46 3.76 9.34
CA LYS A 52 -3.31 5.19 9.63
C LYS A 52 -1.85 5.59 9.87
N ASP A 53 -1.07 4.77 10.55
CA ASP A 53 0.35 5.00 10.76
C ASP A 53 1.11 5.04 9.43
N HIS A 54 0.87 4.07 8.54
CA HIS A 54 1.47 4.04 7.22
C HIS A 54 1.08 5.25 6.35
N LEU A 55 -0.19 5.65 6.38
CA LEU A 55 -0.66 6.82 5.65
C LEU A 55 -0.05 8.12 6.19
N LEU A 56 0.11 8.24 7.51
CA LEU A 56 0.77 9.39 8.14
C LEU A 56 2.26 9.44 7.81
N SER A 57 2.96 8.31 7.84
CA SER A 57 4.39 8.27 7.48
C SER A 57 4.61 8.73 6.05
N GLN A 58 3.73 8.34 5.13
CA GLN A 58 3.81 8.76 3.74
C GLN A 58 3.43 10.24 3.52
N ILE A 59 2.48 10.79 4.28
CA ILE A 59 2.08 12.20 4.16
C ILE A 59 3.14 13.14 4.74
N LEU A 60 3.75 12.74 5.86
CA LEU A 60 4.70 13.55 6.61
C LEU A 60 6.17 13.25 6.27
N ASP A 61 6.40 12.24 5.42
CA ASP A 61 7.73 11.75 5.05
C ASP A 61 8.59 11.47 6.30
N SER A 62 7.99 10.77 7.27
CA SER A 62 8.62 10.51 8.56
C SER A 62 8.26 9.14 9.12
N ASP A 63 9.26 8.37 9.55
CA ASP A 63 9.09 7.05 10.18
C ASP A 63 8.89 7.14 11.71
N ASN A 64 8.36 8.26 12.18
CA ASN A 64 8.15 8.49 13.61
C ASN A 64 6.99 7.64 14.14
N VAL A 65 7.03 7.32 15.43
CA VAL A 65 5.87 6.74 16.13
C VAL A 65 4.81 7.83 16.26
N PHE A 66 3.67 7.63 15.60
CA PHE A 66 2.53 8.55 15.67
C PHE A 66 1.72 8.31 16.94
N MET A 67 1.26 9.39 17.56
CA MET A 67 0.38 9.30 18.72
C MET A 67 -1.08 9.13 18.26
N ASP A 68 -1.94 8.64 19.16
CA ASP A 68 -3.38 8.49 18.90
C ASP A 68 -4.03 9.79 18.39
N LEU A 69 -3.55 10.94 18.86
CA LEU A 69 -4.04 12.25 18.40
C LEU A 69 -3.68 12.52 16.94
N ASP A 70 -2.49 12.13 16.49
CA ASP A 70 -2.08 12.28 15.09
C ASP A 70 -2.98 11.44 14.18
N GLN A 71 -3.34 10.23 14.60
CA GLN A 71 -4.23 9.35 13.85
C GLN A 71 -5.70 9.79 13.84
N GLN A 72 -6.17 10.46 14.90
CA GLN A 72 -7.50 11.07 14.92
C GLN A 72 -7.62 12.21 13.89
N ASN A 73 -6.51 12.89 13.61
CA ASN A 73 -6.43 13.95 12.61
C ASN A 73 -6.39 13.43 11.17
N LEU A 74 -6.25 12.12 10.97
CA LEU A 74 -6.32 11.47 9.66
C LEU A 74 -7.72 10.89 9.42
N ILE A 75 -8.41 11.45 8.43
CA ILE A 75 -9.77 11.08 8.05
C ILE A 75 -9.73 10.32 6.73
N ILE A 76 -10.16 9.05 6.76
CA ILE A 76 -10.39 8.25 5.55
C ILE A 76 -11.73 8.68 4.94
N VAL A 77 -11.69 9.19 3.72
CA VAL A 77 -12.86 9.71 3.01
C VAL A 77 -13.89 8.60 2.81
N ASN A 78 -15.12 8.86 3.28
CA ASN A 78 -16.27 7.94 3.20
C ASN A 78 -16.04 6.56 3.85
N ASN A 79 -14.98 6.36 4.64
CA ASN A 79 -14.59 5.06 5.18
C ASN A 79 -14.46 3.97 4.10
N ARG A 80 -13.87 4.33 2.95
CA ARG A 80 -13.75 3.47 1.77
C ARG A 80 -12.30 3.18 1.40
N LEU A 81 -12.06 1.93 1.04
CA LEU A 81 -10.89 1.48 0.31
C LEU A 81 -11.31 1.13 -1.12
N TYR A 82 -10.38 1.26 -2.06
CA TYR A 82 -10.58 0.84 -3.44
C TYR A 82 -9.57 -0.25 -3.76
N SER A 83 -10.05 -1.45 -4.09
CA SER A 83 -9.18 -2.60 -4.34
C SER A 83 -8.81 -2.74 -5.81
N HIS A 84 -7.60 -3.20 -6.08
CA HIS A 84 -7.09 -3.44 -7.44
C HIS A 84 -6.52 -4.85 -7.55
N GLN A 85 -6.52 -5.42 -8.75
CA GLN A 85 -5.97 -6.75 -8.98
C GLN A 85 -4.49 -6.72 -9.37
N ILE A 86 -4.01 -5.61 -9.96
CA ILE A 86 -2.66 -5.53 -10.53
C ILE A 86 -1.95 -4.26 -10.07
N PHE A 87 -0.72 -4.43 -9.61
CA PHE A 87 0.24 -3.39 -9.27
C PHE A 87 1.47 -3.56 -10.16
N ARG A 88 1.91 -2.49 -10.83
CA ARG A 88 3.14 -2.53 -11.64
C ARG A 88 4.22 -1.65 -11.04
N ILE A 89 5.46 -2.14 -10.99
CA ILE A 89 6.63 -1.38 -10.58
C ILE A 89 7.55 -1.22 -11.78
N ASN A 90 7.94 0.02 -12.07
CA ASN A 90 8.95 0.30 -13.08
C ASN A 90 10.32 0.23 -12.42
N TYR A 91 11.27 -0.48 -13.03
CA TYR A 91 12.65 -0.50 -12.59
C TYR A 91 13.59 -0.30 -13.76
N THR A 92 14.75 0.30 -13.49
CA THR A 92 15.79 0.54 -14.48
C THR A 92 16.73 -0.66 -14.51
N ILE A 93 16.90 -1.27 -15.68
CA ILE A 93 17.91 -2.29 -15.93
C ILE A 93 19.25 -1.61 -16.24
N TYR A 94 20.35 -2.32 -16.01
CA TYR A 94 21.73 -1.86 -16.15
C TYR A 94 22.10 -1.24 -17.52
N ASP A 95 21.30 -1.46 -18.56
CA ASP A 95 21.46 -0.92 -19.91
C ASP A 95 20.67 0.37 -20.16
N ALA A 96 20.17 1.02 -19.10
CA ALA A 96 19.27 2.17 -19.17
C ALA A 96 17.96 1.89 -19.93
N HIS A 97 17.63 0.61 -20.15
CA HIS A 97 16.28 0.21 -20.48
C HIS A 97 15.44 0.20 -19.21
N GLN A 98 14.16 0.48 -19.38
CA GLN A 98 13.19 0.31 -18.32
C GLN A 98 12.37 -0.94 -18.57
N ASP A 99 12.10 -1.65 -17.49
CA ASP A 99 11.27 -2.83 -17.49
C ASP A 99 10.25 -2.74 -16.35
N GLN A 100 9.25 -3.61 -16.37
CA GLN A 100 8.12 -3.57 -15.45
C GLN A 100 7.91 -4.93 -14.79
N ASP A 101 7.83 -4.93 -13.46
CA ASP A 101 7.34 -6.07 -12.71
C ASP A 101 5.84 -5.90 -12.44
N SER A 102 5.09 -6.99 -12.45
CA SER A 102 3.64 -7.02 -12.25
C SER A 102 3.28 -7.92 -11.09
N ILE A 103 2.81 -7.32 -10.02
CA ILE A 103 2.35 -7.99 -8.81
C ILE A 103 0.83 -8.19 -8.91
N ASN A 104 0.40 -9.42 -8.67
CA ASN A 104 -1.01 -9.80 -8.60
C ASN A 104 -1.23 -10.70 -7.38
N PRO A 105 -2.04 -10.28 -6.38
CA PRO A 105 -2.27 -11.05 -5.16
C PRO A 105 -2.79 -12.48 -5.38
N HIS A 106 -3.40 -12.76 -6.53
CA HIS A 106 -3.95 -14.08 -6.86
C HIS A 106 -2.98 -15.00 -7.60
N THR A 107 -2.01 -14.46 -8.35
CA THR A 107 -1.15 -15.25 -9.25
C THR A 107 0.35 -15.04 -9.03
N HIS A 108 0.77 -13.83 -8.63
CA HIS A 108 2.16 -13.46 -8.40
C HIS A 108 2.24 -12.46 -7.23
N SER A 109 2.06 -12.97 -6.02
CA SER A 109 1.90 -12.17 -4.79
C SER A 109 3.18 -11.95 -4.01
N ASP A 110 4.23 -12.74 -4.25
CA ASP A 110 5.44 -12.72 -3.46
C ASP A 110 6.38 -11.61 -3.93
N ILE A 111 6.85 -10.78 -2.99
CA ILE A 111 7.74 -9.65 -3.25
C ILE A 111 9.00 -9.74 -2.39
N MET A 112 10.08 -9.17 -2.90
CA MET A 112 11.35 -9.02 -2.19
C MET A 112 11.72 -7.54 -2.09
N ALA A 113 12.15 -7.12 -0.91
CA ALA A 113 12.65 -5.76 -0.67
C ALA A 113 14.07 -5.83 -0.08
N LEU A 114 14.88 -4.81 -0.35
CA LEU A 114 16.18 -4.67 0.31
C LEU A 114 15.97 -4.43 1.80
N SER A 115 16.71 -5.19 2.62
CA SER A 115 16.65 -5.01 4.07
C SER A 115 17.28 -3.67 4.47
N PRO A 116 16.63 -2.87 5.32
CA PRO A 116 17.21 -1.63 5.85
C PRO A 116 18.25 -1.89 6.94
N LEU A 117 18.35 -3.13 7.44
CA LEU A 117 19.34 -3.49 8.43
C LEU A 117 20.73 -3.48 7.78
N PRO A 118 21.73 -2.81 8.39
CA PRO A 118 23.11 -2.97 7.96
C PRO A 118 23.48 -4.45 7.95
N GLN A 119 24.36 -4.86 7.03
CA GLN A 119 25.10 -6.11 7.16
C GLN A 119 26.08 -6.00 8.34
N ALA A 120 25.54 -5.83 9.54
CA ALA A 120 26.29 -5.69 10.76
C ALA A 120 26.34 -7.05 11.45
N ASP A 121 27.58 -7.43 11.73
CA ASP A 121 28.06 -8.62 12.41
C ASP A 121 28.24 -9.89 11.54
N PRO A 122 29.48 -10.37 11.32
CA PRO A 122 29.74 -11.68 10.72
C PRO A 122 29.15 -12.86 11.52
N ASP A 123 28.72 -12.62 12.77
CA ASP A 123 28.07 -13.59 13.66
C ASP A 123 26.54 -13.58 13.56
N HIS A 124 25.93 -12.62 12.85
CA HIS A 124 24.50 -12.60 12.53
C HIS A 124 24.32 -12.62 11.01
N ASN A 125 24.07 -13.81 10.46
CA ASN A 125 23.64 -14.03 9.07
C ASN A 125 22.26 -13.40 8.79
N SER A 126 22.16 -12.07 8.88
CA SER A 126 20.95 -11.33 8.53
C SER A 126 20.83 -11.32 7.01
N HIS A 127 19.74 -11.87 6.49
CA HIS A 127 19.52 -11.93 5.05
C HIS A 127 19.44 -10.51 4.46
N PRO A 128 20.06 -10.26 3.30
CA PRO A 128 20.05 -8.94 2.65
C PRO A 128 18.68 -8.52 2.12
N TYR A 129 17.71 -9.45 2.09
CA TYR A 129 16.37 -9.26 1.55
C TYR A 129 15.30 -9.57 2.60
N LEU A 130 14.24 -8.76 2.56
CA LEU A 130 12.96 -9.03 3.20
C LEU A 130 12.03 -9.68 2.18
N TYR A 131 11.21 -10.60 2.65
CA TYR A 131 10.22 -11.31 1.84
C TYR A 131 8.83 -11.00 2.39
N ALA A 132 7.90 -10.72 1.50
CA ALA A 132 6.51 -10.46 1.87
C ALA A 132 5.58 -11.05 0.82
N ARG A 133 4.34 -11.36 1.22
CA ARG A 133 3.30 -11.85 0.33
C ARG A 133 2.16 -10.84 0.32
N VAL A 134 1.90 -10.24 -0.83
CA VAL A 134 0.82 -9.26 -1.00
C VAL A 134 -0.54 -9.97 -0.94
N ILE A 135 -1.33 -9.59 0.06
CA ILE A 135 -2.70 -10.04 0.30
C ILE A 135 -3.69 -9.19 -0.49
N GLY A 136 -3.41 -7.90 -0.65
CA GLY A 136 -4.28 -6.99 -1.39
C GLY A 136 -3.58 -5.71 -1.84
N ILE A 137 -4.08 -5.13 -2.93
CA ILE A 137 -3.62 -3.85 -3.47
C ILE A 137 -4.76 -2.86 -3.30
N PHE A 138 -4.48 -1.72 -2.66
CA PHE A 138 -5.51 -0.72 -2.39
C PHE A 138 -5.04 0.70 -2.69
N HIS A 139 -6.01 1.56 -3.00
CA HIS A 139 -5.84 2.99 -2.79
C HIS A 139 -6.95 3.53 -1.88
N VAL A 140 -6.64 4.63 -1.21
CA VAL A 140 -7.53 5.31 -0.27
C VAL A 140 -7.44 6.81 -0.48
N MET A 141 -8.57 7.49 -0.30
CA MET A 141 -8.61 8.95 -0.24
C MET A 141 -8.61 9.40 1.21
N VAL A 142 -7.74 10.34 1.56
CA VAL A 142 -7.56 10.81 2.94
C VAL A 142 -7.51 12.33 3.03
N HIS A 143 -8.04 12.86 4.13
CA HIS A 143 -7.80 14.23 4.58
C HIS A 143 -6.95 14.21 5.84
N HIS A 144 -5.95 15.08 5.88
CA HIS A 144 -5.19 15.35 7.08
C HIS A 144 -5.59 16.73 7.63
N VAL A 145 -6.22 16.75 8.80
CA VAL A 145 -6.82 17.96 9.41
C VAL A 145 -6.02 18.41 10.65
N GLY A 146 -4.88 17.77 10.91
CA GLY A 146 -4.07 18.04 12.09
C GLY A 146 -3.22 19.31 12.00
N PRO A 147 -2.60 19.73 13.12
CA PRO A 147 -1.68 20.87 13.16
C PRO A 147 -0.41 20.64 12.32
N LYS A 148 -0.06 19.37 12.08
CA LYS A 148 1.04 18.96 11.19
C LYS A 148 0.61 18.90 9.72
N SER A 149 -0.63 19.29 9.39
CA SER A 149 -1.12 19.24 8.02
C SER A 149 -0.48 20.34 7.18
N LEU A 150 0.19 19.91 6.11
CA LEU A 150 0.77 20.79 5.11
C LEU A 150 -0.29 21.29 4.12
N ASP A 151 -1.35 20.51 3.92
CA ASP A 151 -2.43 20.82 2.98
C ASP A 151 -3.72 20.09 3.40
N HIS A 152 -4.86 20.79 3.36
CA HIS A 152 -6.17 20.26 3.70
C HIS A 152 -6.89 19.58 2.53
N THR A 153 -6.28 19.55 1.33
CA THR A 153 -6.82 18.83 0.18
C THR A 153 -6.89 17.32 0.43
N ALA A 154 -7.83 16.66 -0.25
CA ALA A 154 -7.90 15.21 -0.26
C ALA A 154 -6.70 14.65 -1.04
N LYS A 155 -5.95 13.75 -0.43
CA LYS A 155 -4.86 13.03 -1.09
C LYS A 155 -5.28 11.59 -1.38
N THR A 156 -4.94 11.11 -2.57
CA THR A 156 -5.07 9.69 -2.90
C THR A 156 -3.76 9.00 -2.60
N ILE A 157 -3.79 7.98 -1.75
CA ILE A 157 -2.62 7.22 -1.34
C ILE A 157 -2.81 5.76 -1.73
N GLN A 158 -1.77 5.20 -2.33
CA GLN A 158 -1.71 3.82 -2.80
C GLN A 158 -0.84 3.01 -1.84
N PHE A 159 -1.29 1.81 -1.46
CA PHE A 159 -0.55 0.93 -0.57
C PHE A 159 -0.79 -0.55 -0.87
N LEU A 160 0.18 -1.37 -0.49
CA LEU A 160 0.09 -2.83 -0.54
C LEU A 160 -0.18 -3.36 0.87
N TRP A 161 -1.08 -4.32 0.99
CA TRP A 161 -1.29 -5.08 2.21
C TRP A 161 -0.51 -6.39 2.11
N VAL A 162 0.40 -6.61 3.06
CA VAL A 162 1.28 -7.78 3.16
C VAL A 162 1.18 -8.46 4.52
#